data_AF-A0A6V9ZCA2-F1
#
_entry.id   AF-A0A6V9ZCA2-F1
#
_cell.length_a   1.000
_cell.length_b   1.000
_cell.length_c   1.000
_cell.angle_alpha   90.00
_cell.angle_beta   90.00
_cell.angle_gamma   90.00
#
_symmetry.space_group_name_H-M   'P 1'
#
loop_
_entity.id
_entity.type
_entity.pdbx_description
1 polymer ?
#
loop_
_entity_poly.entity_id
_entity_poly.type
_entity_poly.pdbx_seq_one_letter_code
_entity_poly.pdbx_strand_id
1 'polypeptide(L)' 'ALALRDDMRDAREQLEEAEKQVEEFTMWIKRLAHSLRNAKPNSKLYGAAMDYLSRKGLISVEDVLR' A
#
# COMPACT_ATOMS: atom_id res chain seq x y z
N ALA A 1 -29.30 -20.02 8.82
CA ALA A 1 -29.61 -18.73 8.16
C ALA A 1 -29.04 -17.53 8.93
N LEU A 2 -29.16 -17.46 10.27
CA LEU A 2 -28.56 -16.37 11.06
C LEU A 2 -27.03 -16.43 11.09
N ALA A 3 -26.44 -17.59 11.42
CA ALA A 3 -24.98 -17.78 11.46
C ALA A 3 -24.27 -17.42 10.14
N LEU A 4 -24.79 -17.87 8.98
CA LEU A 4 -24.24 -17.52 7.66
C LEU A 4 -24.21 -16.00 7.42
N ARG A 5 -25.17 -15.25 7.96
CA ARG A 5 -25.25 -13.79 7.81
C ARG A 5 -24.20 -13.09 8.67
N ASP A 6 -23.96 -13.63 9.86
CA ASP A 6 -22.98 -13.11 10.79
C ASP A 6 -21.56 -13.42 10.28
N ASP A 7 -21.30 -14.64 9.80
CA ASP A 7 -20.03 -15.01 9.14
C ASP A 7 -19.70 -14.09 7.95
N MET A 8 -20.71 -13.77 7.13
CA MET A 8 -20.54 -12.86 5.98
C MET A 8 -20.34 -11.41 6.41
N ARG A 9 -20.82 -11.01 7.59
CA ARG A 9 -20.56 -9.68 8.16
C ARG A 9 -19.12 -9.60 8.65
N ASP A 10 -18.69 -10.59 9.42
CA ASP A 10 -17.34 -10.66 9.97
C ASP A 10 -16.31 -10.70 8.81
N ALA A 11 -16.56 -11.51 7.78
CA ALA A 11 -15.68 -11.55 6.60
C ALA A 11 -15.56 -10.19 5.89
N ARG A 12 -16.62 -9.37 5.87
CA ARG A 12 -16.57 -8.02 5.29
C ARG A 12 -15.80 -7.05 6.18
N GLU A 13 -16.00 -7.12 7.49
CA GLU A 13 -15.26 -6.27 8.43
C GLU A 13 -13.76 -6.58 8.41
N GLN A 14 -13.40 -7.86 8.34
CA GLN A 14 -12.01 -8.29 8.17
C GLN A 14 -11.40 -7.83 6.85
N LEU A 15 -12.19 -7.81 5.76
CA LEU A 15 -11.74 -7.29 4.47
C LEU A 15 -11.50 -5.78 4.54
N GLU A 16 -12.44 -5.01 5.10
CA GLU A 16 -12.32 -3.56 5.25
C GLU A 16 -11.10 -3.18 6.11
N GLU A 17 -10.84 -3.93 7.19
CA GLU A 17 -9.67 -3.72 8.03
C GLU A 17 -8.36 -4.05 7.30
N ALA A 18 -8.34 -5.14 6.52
CA ALA A 18 -7.19 -5.49 5.70
C ALA A 18 -6.92 -4.43 4.62
N GLU A 19 -7.95 -3.87 3.99
CA GLU A 19 -7.83 -2.79 3.01
C GLU A 19 -7.21 -1.52 3.62
N LYS A 20 -7.65 -1.13 4.83
CA LYS A 20 -7.06 -0.01 5.57
C LYS A 20 -5.59 -0.25 5.89
N GLN A 21 -5.24 -1.45 6.36
CA GLN A 21 -3.85 -1.80 6.66
C GLN A 21 -2.96 -1.75 5.41
N VAL A 22 -3.47 -2.20 4.26
CA VAL A 22 -2.76 -2.11 2.98
C VAL A 22 -2.53 -0.65 2.57
N GLU A 23 -3.52 0.22 2.76
CA GLU A 23 -3.40 1.66 2.49
C GLU A 23 -2.33 2.30 3.40
N GLU A 24 -2.37 2.01 4.70
CA GLU A 24 -1.41 2.51 5.67
C GLU A 24 0.02 2.05 5.34
N PHE A 25 0.24 0.75 5.13
CA PHE A 25 1.57 0.26 4.77
C PHE A 25 2.07 0.85 3.47
N THR A 26 1.19 1.04 2.48
CA THR A 26 1.55 1.72 1.23
C THR A 26 2.04 3.14 1.49
N MET A 27 1.36 3.91 2.33
CA MET A 27 1.81 5.26 2.72
C MET A 27 3.17 5.24 3.43
N TRP A 28 3.40 4.29 4.33
CA TRP A 28 4.67 4.19 5.06
C TRP A 28 5.83 3.83 4.12
N ILE A 29 5.62 2.91 3.18
CA ILE A 29 6.62 2.54 2.18
C ILE A 29 6.96 3.74 1.28
N LYS A 30 5.95 4.50 0.82
CA LYS A 30 6.17 5.74 0.05
C LYS A 30 7.05 6.73 0.82
N ARG A 31 6.70 7.00 2.09
CA ARG A 31 7.45 7.93 2.95
C ARG A 31 8.89 7.45 3.14
N LEU A 32 9.09 6.17 3.43
CA LEU A 32 10.41 5.57 3.56
C LEU A 32 11.22 5.68 2.27
N ALA A 33 10.63 5.38 1.11
CA ALA A 33 11.28 5.50 -0.18
C ALA A 33 11.75 6.94 -0.44
N HIS A 34 10.92 7.95 -0.18
CA HIS A 34 11.31 9.36 -0.29
C HIS A 34 12.45 9.73 0.67
N SER A 35 12.39 9.29 1.93
CA SER A 35 13.49 9.50 2.88
C SER A 35 14.80 8.90 2.37
N LEU A 36 14.76 7.70 1.79
CA LEU A 36 15.92 7.04 1.19
C LEU A 36 16.44 7.78 -0.05
N ARG A 37 15.56 8.30 -0.91
CA ARG A 37 15.94 9.16 -2.05
C ARG A 37 16.71 10.38 -1.57
N ASN A 38 16.27 11.00 -0.48
CA ASN A 38 16.92 12.19 0.07
C ASN A 38 18.26 11.86 0.74
N ALA A 39 18.34 10.74 1.47
CA ALA A 39 19.57 10.30 2.13
C ALA A 39 20.63 9.75 1.15
N LYS A 40 20.20 9.07 0.08
CA LYS A 40 21.07 8.46 -0.93
C LYS A 40 20.46 8.59 -2.33
N PRO A 41 20.63 9.74 -3.00
CA PRO A 41 19.96 10.06 -4.27
C PRO A 41 20.35 9.14 -5.43
N ASN A 42 21.56 8.58 -5.43
CA ASN A 42 22.02 7.64 -6.45
C ASN A 42 21.53 6.20 -6.22
N SER A 43 20.76 5.96 -5.15
CA SER A 43 20.20 4.65 -4.85
C SER A 43 19.04 4.32 -5.79
N LYS A 44 19.04 3.10 -6.33
CA LYS A 44 17.91 2.57 -7.12
C LYS A 44 16.70 2.19 -6.26
N LEU A 45 16.83 2.20 -4.93
CA LEU A 45 15.79 1.74 -4.00
C LEU A 45 14.49 2.53 -4.10
N TYR A 46 14.58 3.86 -4.28
CA TYR A 46 13.39 4.70 -4.46
C TYR A 46 12.56 4.25 -5.66
N GLY A 47 13.18 4.21 -6.85
CA GLY A 47 12.52 3.78 -8.07
C GLY A 47 11.99 2.36 -7.98
N ALA A 48 12.78 1.42 -7.46
CA ALA A 48 12.37 0.03 -7.30
C ALA A 48 11.13 -0.13 -6.38
N ALA A 49 11.05 0.66 -5.30
CA ALA A 49 9.91 0.65 -4.39
C ALA A 49 8.65 1.22 -5.07
N MET A 50 8.75 2.39 -5.71
CA MET A 50 7.63 3.02 -6.41
C MET A 50 7.13 2.15 -7.58
N ASP A 51 8.04 1.56 -8.36
CA ASP A 51 7.71 0.63 -9.45
C ASP A 51 6.99 -0.64 -8.95
N TYR A 52 7.35 -1.14 -7.77
CA TYR A 52 6.66 -2.29 -7.17
C TYR A 52 5.23 -1.91 -6.76
N LEU A 53 5.06 -0.81 -6.03
CA LEU A 53 3.75 -0.35 -5.60
C LEU A 53 2.83 -0.07 -6.79
N SER A 54 3.34 0.56 -7.84
CA SER A 54 2.58 0.84 -9.07
C SER A 54 2.17 -0.44 -9.79
N ARG A 55 3.08 -1.42 -9.94
CA ARG A 55 2.76 -2.73 -10.53
C ARG A 55 1.73 -3.55 -9.74
N LYS A 56 1.58 -3.26 -8.44
CA LYS A 56 0.56 -3.87 -7.59
C LYS A 56 -0.75 -3.07 -7.54
N GLY A 57 -0.83 -1.93 -8.24
CA GLY A 57 -2.00 -1.06 -8.22
C GLY A 57 -2.20 -0.33 -6.89
N LEU A 58 -1.18 -0.28 -6.03
CA LEU A 58 -1.25 0.35 -4.70
C LEU A 58 -1.03 1.86 -4.77
N ILE A 59 -0.38 2.34 -5.84
CA ILE A 59 -0.20 3.77 -6.11
C ILE A 59 -0.47 4.05 -7.59
N SER A 60 -0.83 5.29 -7.90
CA SER A 60 -1.00 5.74 -9.28
C SER A 60 0.36 5.95 -9.98
N VAL A 61 0.35 6.03 -11.30
CA VAL A 61 1.54 6.45 -12.05
C VAL A 61 1.94 7.89 -11.69
N GLU A 62 0.98 8.75 -11.35
CA GLU A 62 1.27 10.12 -10.93
C GLU A 62 2.08 10.18 -9.63
N ASP A 63 1.82 9.26 -8.70
CA ASP A 63 2.62 9.13 -7.47
C ASP A 63 4.08 8.80 -7.76
N VAL A 64 4.38 8.10 -8.85
CA VAL A 64 5.75 7.72 -9.23
C VAL A 64 6.52 8.91 -9.81
N LEU A 65 5.81 9.84 -10.46
CA LEU A 65 6.38 11.00 -11.15
C LEU A 65 6.64 12.20 -10.22
N ARG A 66 6.04 12.22 -9.03
CA ARG A 66 6.24 13.25 -7.98
C ARG A 66 7.42 12.92 -7.06
#